data_AF-A0A399XYP9-F1
#
_entry.id   AF-A0A399XYP9-F1
#
_cell.length_a   1.000
_cell.length_b   1.000
_cell.length_c   1.000
_cell.angle_alpha   90.00
_cell.angle_beta   90.00
_cell.angle_gamma   90.00
#
_symmetry.space_group_name_H-M   'P 1'
#
loop_
_entity.id
_entity.type
_entity.pdbx_description
1 polymer ?
#
loop_
_entity_poly.entity_id
_entity_poly.type
_entity_poly.pdbx_seq_one_letter_code
_entity_poly.pdbx_strand_id
1 'polypeptide(L)'
;MNNTASKGGTVDFSRCLVDMGTIYRADPVKAVRGQAFIKCLHSYFIAELDARLTPQAKKRGIFVKAEATILGSHKPKDVDVSVIDPDNGPLMMIGVRSQMSSVGKNVLTYYEGIVGECISLQDRFPMSTIGYAYLMPLKPIKEGKEHEAVDHPRFAKLYASITGRTGQDYKSIRGIYDQFAYLVVDFDQVPPRVRDDIVQASVPGIDLRTSTFIDRMVDTFKSRMLFMDVFA
;
A
#
# COMPACT_ATOMS: atom_id res chain seq x y z
N MET A 1 29.62 -4.68 -22.18
CA MET A 1 28.75 -4.80 -21.00
C MET A 1 27.68 -3.72 -21.11
N ASN A 2 26.58 -4.04 -21.80
CA ASN A 2 25.47 -3.12 -21.98
C ASN A 2 24.38 -3.51 -20.98
N ASN A 3 24.27 -2.75 -19.90
CA ASN A 3 23.17 -2.88 -18.95
C ASN A 3 22.01 -2.01 -19.46
N THR A 4 21.20 -2.58 -20.35
CA THR A 4 19.90 -2.03 -20.71
C THR A 4 18.94 -2.30 -19.56
N ALA A 5 18.82 -1.34 -18.64
CA ALA A 5 17.71 -1.29 -17.71
C ALA A 5 16.41 -1.19 -18.52
N SER A 6 15.61 -2.26 -18.50
CA SER A 6 14.26 -2.26 -19.04
C SER A 6 13.40 -1.32 -18.20
N LYS A 7 13.14 -0.12 -18.71
CA LYS A 7 12.08 0.75 -18.18
C LYS A 7 10.73 0.12 -18.50
N GLY A 8 10.25 -0.77 -17.63
CA GLY A 8 8.84 -1.12 -17.55
C GLY A 8 8.04 0.16 -17.32
N GLY A 9 6.93 0.33 -18.06
CA GLY A 9 6.18 1.57 -18.09
C GLY A 9 5.65 1.95 -16.72
N THR A 10 6.27 2.95 -16.09
CA THR A 10 5.82 3.51 -14.82
C THR A 10 4.51 4.28 -15.06
N VAL A 11 3.44 3.86 -14.39
CA VAL A 11 2.15 4.54 -14.35
C VAL A 11 2.31 5.83 -13.55
N ASP A 12 1.76 6.92 -14.07
CA ASP A 12 1.89 8.23 -13.46
C ASP A 12 1.03 8.37 -12.20
N PHE A 13 1.69 8.37 -11.03
CA PHE A 13 1.04 8.60 -9.75
C PHE A 13 0.39 9.99 -9.64
N SER A 14 0.91 10.98 -10.38
CA SER A 14 0.35 12.34 -10.38
C SER A 14 -1.09 12.34 -10.89
N ARG A 15 -1.40 11.50 -11.89
CA ARG A 15 -2.77 11.33 -12.39
C ARG A 15 -3.71 10.80 -11.32
N CYS A 16 -3.28 9.79 -10.56
CA CYS A 16 -4.03 9.25 -9.43
C CYS A 16 -4.36 10.37 -8.42
N LEU A 17 -3.39 11.19 -8.05
CA LEU A 17 -3.60 12.32 -7.13
C LEU A 17 -4.58 13.36 -7.68
N VAL A 18 -4.50 13.69 -8.98
CA VAL A 18 -5.45 14.60 -9.63
C VAL A 18 -6.88 14.08 -9.56
N ASP A 19 -7.08 12.80 -9.87
CA ASP A 19 -8.40 12.17 -9.85
C ASP A 19 -8.95 12.12 -8.41
N MET A 20 -8.12 11.74 -7.43
CA MET A 20 -8.47 11.78 -6.01
C MET A 20 -8.83 13.18 -5.54
N GLY A 21 -8.04 14.20 -5.93
CA GLY A 21 -8.33 15.60 -5.61
C GLY A 21 -9.63 16.10 -6.22
N THR A 22 -9.95 15.64 -7.43
CA THR A 22 -11.22 15.98 -8.11
C THR A 22 -12.40 15.39 -7.35
N ILE A 23 -12.33 14.11 -6.98
CA ILE A 23 -13.37 13.45 -6.16
C ILE A 23 -13.51 14.13 -4.80
N TYR A 24 -12.39 14.43 -4.16
CA TYR A 24 -12.36 15.07 -2.84
C TYR A 24 -13.01 16.45 -2.88
N ARG A 25 -12.64 17.31 -3.85
CA ARG A 25 -13.17 18.67 -3.95
C ARG A 25 -14.64 18.73 -4.37
N ALA A 26 -15.10 17.73 -5.13
CA ALA A 26 -16.51 17.66 -5.52
C ALA A 26 -17.43 17.47 -4.30
N ASP A 27 -17.05 16.58 -3.37
CA ASP A 27 -17.76 16.38 -2.10
C ASP A 27 -16.85 15.63 -1.11
N PRO A 28 -16.23 16.33 -0.14
CA PRO A 28 -15.32 15.70 0.81
C PRO A 28 -16.00 14.66 1.71
N VAL A 29 -17.27 14.85 2.05
CA VAL A 29 -18.03 13.92 2.91
C VAL A 29 -18.33 12.63 2.15
N LYS A 30 -18.74 12.74 0.89
CA LYS A 30 -18.95 11.58 0.01
C LYS A 30 -17.63 10.91 -0.33
N ALA A 31 -16.53 11.64 -0.49
CA ALA A 31 -15.21 11.07 -0.71
C ALA A 31 -14.74 10.21 0.49
N VAL A 32 -15.03 10.63 1.72
CA VAL A 32 -14.74 9.85 2.95
C VAL A 32 -15.59 8.59 3.06
N ARG A 33 -16.86 8.66 2.68
CA ARG A 33 -17.83 7.56 2.87
C ARG A 33 -17.91 6.61 1.67
N GLY A 34 -17.46 7.06 0.50
CA GLY A 34 -17.55 6.35 -0.76
C GLY A 34 -16.28 5.58 -1.10
N GLN A 35 -16.45 4.50 -1.86
CA GLN A 35 -15.32 3.69 -2.36
C GLN A 35 -14.59 4.36 -3.54
N ALA A 36 -15.23 5.30 -4.24
CA ALA A 36 -14.67 5.92 -5.45
C ALA A 36 -13.30 6.57 -5.20
N PHE A 37 -13.13 7.21 -4.04
CA PHE A 37 -11.89 7.90 -3.69
C PHE A 37 -10.73 6.92 -3.50
N ILE A 38 -10.90 5.88 -2.69
CA ILE A 38 -9.83 4.91 -2.41
C ILE A 38 -9.55 4.00 -3.61
N LYS A 39 -10.57 3.73 -4.45
CA LYS A 39 -10.41 2.96 -5.69
C LYS A 39 -9.43 3.60 -6.68
N CYS A 40 -9.23 4.93 -6.67
CA CYS A 40 -8.15 5.54 -7.45
C CYS A 40 -6.78 4.95 -7.09
N LEU A 41 -6.50 4.80 -5.79
CA LEU A 41 -5.24 4.26 -5.31
C LEU A 41 -5.12 2.74 -5.58
N HIS A 42 -6.24 2.01 -5.48
CA HIS A 42 -6.28 0.58 -5.86
C HIS A 42 -5.93 0.43 -7.34
N SER A 43 -6.59 1.19 -8.22
CA SER A 43 -6.36 1.18 -9.66
C SER A 43 -4.92 1.55 -10.02
N TYR A 44 -4.32 2.52 -9.32
CA TYR A 44 -2.91 2.85 -9.49
C TYR A 44 -2.00 1.65 -9.18
N PHE A 45 -2.15 1.02 -8.01
CA PHE A 45 -1.32 -0.13 -7.64
C PHE A 45 -1.53 -1.34 -8.56
N ILE A 46 -2.76 -1.58 -9.01
CA ILE A 46 -3.06 -2.65 -9.97
C ILE A 46 -2.34 -2.41 -11.29
N ALA A 47 -2.46 -1.20 -11.83
CA ALA A 47 -1.82 -0.84 -13.10
C ALA A 47 -0.29 -0.92 -12.99
N GLU A 48 0.28 -0.41 -11.90
CA GLU A 48 1.71 -0.47 -11.62
C GLU A 48 2.26 -1.91 -11.52
N LEU A 49 1.52 -2.81 -10.88
CA LEU A 49 1.92 -4.21 -10.77
C LEU A 49 1.74 -4.96 -12.09
N ASP A 50 0.62 -4.75 -12.80
CA ASP A 50 0.35 -5.43 -14.07
C ASP A 50 1.34 -5.01 -15.17
N ALA A 51 1.75 -3.73 -15.18
CA ALA A 51 2.78 -3.22 -16.08
C ALA A 51 4.16 -3.83 -15.83
N ARG A 52 4.44 -4.29 -14.60
CA ARG A 52 5.69 -4.94 -14.22
C ARG A 52 5.67 -6.46 -14.40
N LEU A 53 4.52 -7.10 -14.63
CA LEU A 53 4.48 -8.54 -14.88
C LEU A 53 5.20 -8.91 -16.18
N THR A 54 6.09 -9.91 -16.12
CA THR A 54 6.80 -10.39 -17.31
C THR A 54 5.85 -11.08 -18.30
N PRO A 55 6.17 -11.12 -19.61
CA PRO A 55 5.40 -11.90 -20.57
C PRO A 55 5.26 -13.38 -20.19
N GLN A 56 6.30 -13.96 -19.59
CA GLN A 56 6.33 -15.34 -19.10
C GLN A 56 5.35 -15.53 -17.94
N ALA A 57 5.31 -14.60 -16.98
CA ALA A 57 4.36 -14.62 -15.88
C ALA A 57 2.92 -14.59 -16.38
N LYS A 58 2.62 -13.66 -17.31
CA LYS A 58 1.29 -13.56 -17.94
C LYS A 58 0.94 -14.85 -18.71
N LYS A 59 1.89 -15.46 -19.42
CA LYS A 59 1.69 -16.74 -20.14
C LYS A 59 1.40 -17.91 -19.19
N ARG A 60 2.01 -17.92 -17.99
CA ARG A 60 1.69 -18.88 -16.93
C ARG A 60 0.29 -18.65 -16.33
N GLY A 61 -0.35 -17.53 -16.63
CA GLY A 61 -1.64 -17.16 -16.07
C GLY A 61 -1.53 -16.43 -14.74
N ILE A 62 -0.37 -15.87 -14.40
CA ILE A 62 -0.23 -14.96 -13.25
C ILE A 62 -0.89 -13.62 -13.61
N PHE A 63 -1.71 -13.11 -12.70
CA PHE A 63 -2.47 -11.87 -12.92
C PHE A 63 -2.60 -11.04 -11.65
N VAL A 64 -2.92 -9.76 -11.82
CA VAL A 64 -3.24 -8.85 -10.72
C VAL A 64 -4.75 -8.79 -10.54
N LYS A 65 -5.22 -8.95 -9.29
CA LYS A 65 -6.64 -8.95 -8.92
C LYS A 65 -6.93 -7.87 -7.89
N ALA A 66 -7.98 -7.08 -8.15
CA ALA A 66 -8.58 -6.18 -7.18
C ALA A 66 -9.51 -6.94 -6.23
N GLU A 67 -9.60 -6.48 -4.97
CA GLU A 67 -10.56 -6.98 -3.97
C GLU A 67 -10.59 -8.52 -3.92
N ALA A 68 -9.41 -9.13 -3.85
CA ALA A 68 -9.24 -10.57 -3.88
C ALA A 68 -9.65 -11.17 -2.52
N THR A 69 -10.73 -11.95 -2.51
CA THR A 69 -11.07 -12.78 -1.35
C THR A 69 -10.09 -13.93 -1.23
N ILE A 70 -9.27 -13.89 -0.19
CA ILE A 70 -8.25 -14.87 0.14
C ILE A 70 -8.60 -15.49 1.50
N LEU A 71 -8.45 -16.81 1.64
CA LEU A 71 -8.64 -17.46 2.92
C LEU A 71 -7.51 -17.05 3.87
N GLY A 72 -7.80 -16.27 4.91
CA GLY A 72 -6.85 -16.03 6.00
C GLY A 72 -6.78 -17.23 6.95
N SER A 73 -5.98 -17.12 8.02
CA SER A 73 -5.81 -18.21 9.00
C SER A 73 -7.11 -18.65 9.69
N HIS A 74 -8.04 -17.73 9.97
CA HIS A 74 -9.27 -18.03 10.72
C HIS A 74 -10.56 -17.71 9.95
N LYS A 75 -10.51 -16.80 8.98
CA LYS A 75 -11.65 -16.38 8.16
C LYS A 75 -11.19 -15.84 6.81
N PRO A 76 -12.05 -15.83 5.78
CA PRO A 76 -11.81 -15.09 4.56
C PRO A 76 -11.45 -13.63 4.83
N LYS A 77 -10.55 -13.10 4.00
CA LYS A 77 -10.05 -11.73 4.03
C LYS A 77 -10.13 -11.18 2.61
N ASP A 78 -10.61 -9.96 2.47
CA ASP A 78 -10.57 -9.26 1.19
C ASP A 78 -9.30 -8.41 1.17
N VAL A 79 -8.39 -8.76 0.29
CA VAL A 79 -7.16 -8.00 0.05
C VAL A 79 -7.40 -7.05 -1.11
N ASP A 80 -7.06 -5.79 -0.95
CA ASP A 80 -7.38 -4.74 -1.93
C ASP A 80 -6.72 -4.97 -3.28
N VAL A 81 -5.45 -5.38 -3.29
CA VAL A 81 -4.69 -5.72 -4.50
C VAL A 81 -3.83 -6.95 -4.26
N SER A 82 -3.89 -7.93 -5.16
CA SER A 82 -3.12 -9.17 -5.05
C SER A 82 -2.58 -9.64 -6.40
N VAL A 83 -1.34 -10.10 -6.43
CA VAL A 83 -0.76 -10.83 -7.57
C VAL A 83 -0.91 -12.32 -7.32
N ILE A 84 -1.66 -13.01 -8.18
CA ILE A 84 -2.09 -14.39 -7.95
C ILE A 84 -1.47 -15.30 -9.01
N ASP A 85 -0.82 -16.36 -8.54
CA ASP A 85 -0.46 -17.53 -9.33
C ASP A 85 -1.59 -18.56 -9.20
N PRO A 86 -2.10 -19.11 -10.32
CA PRO A 86 -3.19 -20.10 -10.28
C PRO A 86 -2.84 -21.36 -9.49
N ASP A 87 -1.57 -21.75 -9.45
CA ASP A 87 -1.11 -22.96 -8.78
C ASP A 87 -0.69 -22.69 -7.32
N ASN A 88 -0.06 -21.53 -7.07
CA ASN A 88 0.54 -21.22 -5.77
C ASN A 88 -0.29 -20.26 -4.90
N GLY A 89 -1.32 -19.63 -5.46
CA GLY A 89 -2.11 -18.61 -4.78
C GLY A 89 -1.42 -17.23 -4.76
N PRO A 90 -1.66 -16.40 -3.73
CA PRO A 90 -1.21 -15.02 -3.69
C PRO A 90 0.31 -14.90 -3.48
N LEU A 91 1.01 -14.43 -4.51
CA LEU A 91 2.45 -14.16 -4.51
C LEU A 91 2.79 -12.84 -3.83
N MET A 92 1.92 -11.85 -4.00
CA MET A 92 2.04 -10.52 -3.42
C MET A 92 0.66 -10.00 -3.04
N MET A 93 0.56 -9.32 -1.91
CA MET A 93 -0.69 -8.75 -1.38
C MET A 93 -0.43 -7.33 -0.89
N ILE A 94 -1.34 -6.40 -1.20
CA ILE A 94 -1.31 -5.03 -0.72
C ILE A 94 -2.67 -4.72 -0.10
N GLY A 95 -2.67 -4.40 1.19
CA GLY A 95 -3.79 -3.74 1.84
C GLY A 95 -3.73 -2.23 1.62
N VAL A 96 -4.88 -1.60 1.43
CA VAL A 96 -4.99 -0.17 1.21
C VAL A 96 -6.05 0.41 2.12
N ARG A 97 -5.71 1.46 2.86
CA ARG A 97 -6.67 2.15 3.71
C ARG A 97 -6.52 3.65 3.61
N SER A 98 -7.65 4.35 3.50
CA SER A 98 -7.72 5.79 3.71
C SER A 98 -8.47 6.11 4.99
N GLN A 99 -7.84 6.86 5.89
CA GLN A 99 -8.50 7.42 7.07
C GLN A 99 -8.65 8.93 6.89
N MET A 100 -9.80 9.29 6.34
CA MET A 100 -10.13 10.65 5.93
C MET A 100 -10.79 11.48 7.05
N SER A 101 -11.24 10.83 8.13
CA SER A 101 -11.81 11.50 9.32
C SER A 101 -11.56 10.71 10.61
N SER A 102 -11.84 11.34 11.76
CA SER A 102 -11.71 10.73 13.11
C SER A 102 -10.32 10.13 13.37
N VAL A 103 -9.28 10.85 12.92
CA VAL A 103 -7.90 10.37 12.97
C VAL A 103 -7.41 10.26 14.42
N GLY A 104 -7.60 11.28 15.25
CA GLY A 104 -7.09 11.26 16.63
C GLY A 104 -7.73 10.18 17.53
N LYS A 105 -8.98 9.80 17.27
CA LYS A 105 -9.75 8.89 18.16
C LYS A 105 -9.56 7.40 17.85
N ASN A 106 -9.36 7.04 16.58
CA ASN A 106 -9.48 5.65 16.15
C ASN A 106 -8.18 5.03 15.61
N VAL A 107 -7.08 5.78 15.53
CA VAL A 107 -5.84 5.25 14.91
C VAL A 107 -5.30 4.01 15.64
N LEU A 108 -5.35 3.95 16.97
CA LEU A 108 -4.85 2.77 17.71
C LEU A 108 -5.67 1.51 17.38
N THR A 109 -7.00 1.62 17.39
CA THR A 109 -7.88 0.50 17.00
C THR A 109 -7.64 0.07 15.56
N TYR A 110 -7.45 1.02 14.64
CA TYR A 110 -7.11 0.66 13.26
C TYR A 110 -5.74 0.02 13.14
N TYR A 111 -4.74 0.51 13.89
CA TYR A 111 -3.41 -0.05 13.94
C TYR A 111 -3.42 -1.51 14.42
N GLU A 112 -4.14 -1.81 15.51
CA GLU A 112 -4.32 -3.18 15.99
C GLU A 112 -4.97 -4.07 14.93
N GLY A 113 -5.99 -3.57 14.23
CA GLY A 113 -6.63 -4.28 13.13
C GLY A 113 -5.69 -4.58 11.97
N ILE A 114 -4.86 -3.61 11.57
CA ILE A 114 -3.84 -3.74 10.52
C ILE A 114 -2.82 -4.83 10.90
N VAL A 115 -2.29 -4.79 12.13
CA VAL A 115 -1.35 -5.80 12.61
C VAL A 115 -2.02 -7.19 12.64
N GLY A 116 -3.26 -7.29 13.11
CA GLY A 116 -4.01 -8.55 13.12
C GLY A 116 -4.29 -9.12 11.73
N GLU A 117 -4.56 -8.27 10.73
CA GLU A 117 -4.67 -8.67 9.33
C GLU A 117 -3.34 -9.20 8.81
N CYS A 118 -2.23 -8.51 9.10
CA CYS A 118 -0.88 -8.93 8.74
C CYS A 118 -0.55 -10.32 9.28
N ILE A 119 -0.77 -10.56 10.58
CA ILE A 119 -0.56 -11.86 11.22
C ILE A 119 -1.36 -12.95 10.49
N SER A 120 -2.66 -12.71 10.26
CA SER A 120 -3.55 -13.70 9.65
C SER A 120 -3.14 -14.08 8.22
N LEU A 121 -2.68 -13.11 7.43
CA LEU A 121 -2.19 -13.35 6.08
C LEU A 121 -0.82 -14.05 6.09
N GLN A 122 0.07 -13.69 7.01
CA GLN A 122 1.41 -14.29 7.13
C GLN A 122 1.38 -15.72 7.66
N ASP A 123 0.42 -16.06 8.52
CA ASP A 123 0.21 -17.44 8.95
C ASP A 123 -0.16 -18.35 7.78
N ARG A 124 -1.00 -17.85 6.88
CA ARG A 124 -1.48 -18.64 5.74
C ARG A 124 -0.51 -18.63 4.56
N PHE A 125 0.06 -17.47 4.26
CA PHE A 125 0.95 -17.25 3.12
C PHE A 125 2.29 -16.65 3.58
N PRO A 126 3.10 -17.39 4.35
CA PRO A 126 4.35 -16.88 4.93
C PRO A 126 5.37 -16.47 3.87
N MET A 127 5.27 -17.06 2.67
CA MET A 127 6.14 -16.79 1.53
C MET A 127 5.71 -15.57 0.70
N SER A 128 4.46 -15.11 0.85
CA SER A 128 3.93 -13.99 0.07
C SER A 128 4.61 -12.69 0.48
N THR A 129 4.79 -11.79 -0.49
CA THR A 129 5.23 -10.42 -0.21
C THR A 129 4.03 -9.57 0.16
N ILE A 130 3.97 -9.08 1.40
CA ILE A 130 2.79 -8.44 1.97
C ILE A 130 3.12 -7.00 2.31
N GLY A 131 2.43 -6.08 1.65
CA GLY A 131 2.55 -4.66 1.84
C GLY A 131 1.27 -4.02 2.35
N TYR A 132 1.39 -2.78 2.81
CA TYR A 132 0.23 -1.98 3.20
C TYR A 132 0.45 -0.51 2.84
N ALA A 133 -0.57 0.14 2.29
CA ALA A 133 -0.58 1.56 2.00
C ALA A 133 -1.65 2.26 2.84
N TYR A 134 -1.24 3.26 3.61
CA TYR A 134 -2.12 4.00 4.49
C TYR A 134 -2.15 5.47 4.11
N LEU A 135 -3.33 6.00 3.80
CA LEU A 135 -3.53 7.38 3.40
C LEU A 135 -4.25 8.18 4.48
N MET A 136 -3.72 9.36 4.80
CA MET A 136 -4.36 10.38 5.60
C MET A 136 -4.30 11.75 4.87
N PRO A 137 -5.35 12.58 5.01
CA PRO A 137 -5.25 13.97 4.58
C PRO A 137 -4.36 14.75 5.55
N LEU A 138 -3.68 15.80 5.06
CA LEU A 138 -2.86 16.69 5.89
C LEU A 138 -3.67 17.40 6.98
N LYS A 139 -4.96 17.67 6.69
CA LYS A 139 -5.91 18.26 7.62
C LYS A 139 -7.18 17.41 7.67
N PRO A 140 -7.84 17.28 8.83
CA PRO A 140 -9.12 16.57 8.92
C PRO A 140 -10.20 17.19 8.03
N ILE A 141 -11.07 16.34 7.50
CA ILE A 141 -12.14 16.74 6.58
C ILE A 141 -13.43 17.06 7.31
N LYS A 142 -13.62 16.50 8.50
CA LYS A 142 -14.92 16.55 9.18
C LYS A 142 -15.21 17.98 9.63
N GLU A 143 -16.36 18.49 9.22
CA GLU A 143 -16.88 19.79 9.65
C GLU A 143 -16.89 19.90 11.18
N GLY A 144 -16.34 20.98 11.72
CA GLY A 144 -16.15 21.21 13.15
C GLY A 144 -14.95 20.47 13.76
N LYS A 145 -14.10 19.84 12.95
CA LYS A 145 -12.83 19.18 13.34
C LYS A 145 -11.62 19.72 12.60
N GLU A 146 -11.75 20.86 11.93
CA GLU A 146 -10.68 21.56 11.20
C GLU A 146 -9.51 21.92 12.13
N HIS A 147 -9.79 22.10 13.42
CA HIS A 147 -8.82 22.41 14.46
C HIS A 147 -8.16 21.17 15.09
N GLU A 148 -8.59 19.95 14.74
CA GLU A 148 -7.97 18.73 15.25
C GLU A 148 -6.60 18.54 14.59
N ALA A 149 -5.53 18.73 15.36
CA ALA A 149 -4.18 18.47 14.88
C ALA A 149 -3.98 16.96 14.71
N VAL A 150 -3.70 16.53 13.47
CA VAL A 150 -3.31 15.16 13.18
C VAL A 150 -1.81 15.03 13.40
N ASP A 151 -1.41 14.20 14.35
CA ASP A 151 0.00 13.94 14.65
C ASP A 151 0.63 12.96 13.64
N HIS A 152 0.78 13.44 12.40
CA HIS A 152 1.43 12.70 11.32
C HIS A 152 2.83 12.19 11.70
N PRO A 153 3.70 12.96 12.39
CA PRO A 153 4.99 12.46 12.83
C PRO A 153 4.90 11.23 13.73
N ARG A 154 3.97 11.23 14.68
CA ARG A 154 3.72 10.06 15.54
C ARG A 154 3.23 8.86 14.73
N PHE A 155 2.32 9.07 13.79
CA PHE A 155 1.81 7.97 12.96
C PHE A 155 2.86 7.42 12.00
N ALA A 156 3.74 8.26 11.44
CA ALA A 156 4.87 7.80 10.65
C ALA A 156 5.77 6.86 11.47
N LYS A 157 6.09 7.21 12.72
CA LYS A 157 6.85 6.34 13.64
C LYS A 157 6.12 5.03 13.95
N LEU A 158 4.80 5.09 14.13
CA LEU A 158 3.97 3.92 14.39
C LEU A 158 3.94 2.95 13.20
N TYR A 159 3.77 3.45 11.98
CA TYR A 159 3.79 2.59 10.79
C TYR A 159 5.19 2.07 10.47
N ALA A 160 6.24 2.86 10.78
CA ALA A 160 7.61 2.41 10.68
C ALA A 160 7.94 1.23 11.63
N SER A 161 7.26 1.08 12.77
CA SER A 161 7.50 -0.07 13.67
C SER A 161 6.89 -1.39 13.20
N ILE A 162 6.07 -1.38 12.15
CA ILE A 162 5.41 -2.58 11.59
C ILE A 162 5.79 -2.83 10.14
N THR A 163 6.97 -2.39 9.72
CA THR A 163 7.51 -2.62 8.37
C THR A 163 8.93 -3.17 8.40
N GLY A 164 9.45 -3.59 7.24
CA GLY A 164 10.83 -4.06 7.11
C GLY A 164 11.03 -5.52 7.51
N ARG A 165 10.01 -6.38 7.35
CA ARG A 165 10.16 -7.82 7.53
C ARG A 165 11.26 -8.35 6.60
N THR A 166 12.35 -8.87 7.16
CA THR A 166 13.57 -9.24 6.43
C THR A 166 14.30 -10.42 7.09
N GLY A 167 15.44 -10.82 6.53
CA GLY A 167 16.29 -11.90 7.02
C GLY A 167 15.87 -13.29 6.53
N GLN A 168 16.66 -14.31 6.86
CA GLN A 168 16.38 -15.70 6.47
C GLN A 168 15.11 -16.26 7.15
N ASP A 169 14.84 -15.80 8.36
CA ASP A 169 13.70 -16.23 9.18
C ASP A 169 12.42 -15.41 8.95
N TYR A 170 12.35 -14.59 7.89
CA TYR A 170 11.19 -13.74 7.60
C TYR A 170 9.86 -14.51 7.57
N LYS A 171 9.91 -15.80 7.22
CA LYS A 171 8.78 -16.73 7.17
C LYS A 171 8.18 -17.04 8.53
N SER A 172 8.93 -16.80 9.62
CA SER A 172 8.51 -16.99 11.01
C SER A 172 8.09 -15.69 11.69
N ILE A 173 8.41 -14.53 11.09
CA ILE A 173 8.04 -13.21 11.61
C ILE A 173 6.56 -12.95 11.31
N ARG A 174 5.83 -12.46 12.32
CA ARG A 174 4.40 -12.12 12.24
C ARG A 174 4.15 -10.67 12.66
N GLY A 175 3.13 -10.04 12.08
CA GLY A 175 2.67 -8.69 12.44
C GLY A 175 3.53 -7.54 11.92
N ILE A 176 4.55 -7.84 11.11
CA ILE A 176 5.44 -6.86 10.48
C ILE A 176 5.30 -7.03 8.96
N TYR A 177 4.89 -5.99 8.25
CA TYR A 177 4.81 -5.98 6.80
C TYR A 177 6.19 -6.02 6.15
N ASP A 178 6.24 -6.51 4.91
CA ASP A 178 7.46 -6.42 4.11
C ASP A 178 7.76 -4.98 3.75
N GLN A 179 6.76 -4.28 3.24
CA GLN A 179 6.84 -2.85 2.93
C GLN A 179 5.58 -2.14 3.41
N PHE A 180 5.75 -0.91 3.85
CA PHE A 180 4.64 -0.05 4.26
C PHE A 180 4.78 1.30 3.55
N ALA A 181 3.68 1.85 3.09
CA ALA A 181 3.59 3.19 2.53
C ALA A 181 2.67 4.05 3.41
N TYR A 182 3.13 5.23 3.79
CA TYR A 182 2.32 6.18 4.54
C TYR A 182 2.19 7.49 3.74
N LEU A 183 0.98 7.75 3.26
CA LEU A 183 0.64 8.90 2.44
C LEU A 183 0.01 9.97 3.33
N VAL A 184 0.68 11.11 3.44
CA VAL A 184 0.08 12.34 3.93
C VAL A 184 -0.16 13.25 2.73
N VAL A 185 -1.42 13.57 2.43
CA VAL A 185 -1.77 14.31 1.21
C VAL A 185 -2.46 15.62 1.55
N ASP A 186 -1.95 16.71 1.00
CA ASP A 186 -2.58 18.02 1.03
C ASP A 186 -3.56 18.16 -0.14
N PHE A 187 -4.85 17.95 0.15
CA PHE A 187 -5.93 18.07 -0.84
C PHE A 187 -6.41 19.52 -1.06
N ASP A 188 -5.94 20.47 -0.25
CA ASP A 188 -6.22 21.90 -0.44
C ASP A 188 -5.42 22.45 -1.64
N GLN A 189 -4.34 21.76 -2.05
CA GLN A 189 -3.54 22.12 -3.21
C GLN A 189 -4.12 21.57 -4.53
N VAL A 190 -3.84 22.27 -5.63
CA VAL A 190 -4.23 21.89 -7.00
C VAL A 190 -2.98 21.87 -7.89
N PRO A 191 -2.49 20.69 -8.31
CA PRO A 191 -2.95 19.35 -7.93
C PRO A 191 -2.66 19.04 -6.44
N PRO A 192 -3.32 18.02 -5.84
CA PRO A 192 -2.99 17.59 -4.49
C PRO A 192 -1.53 17.21 -4.35
N ARG A 193 -0.94 17.53 -3.20
CA ARG A 193 0.49 17.34 -2.95
C ARG A 193 0.74 16.32 -1.86
N VAL A 194 1.57 15.32 -2.15
CA VAL A 194 2.07 14.41 -1.11
C VAL A 194 3.13 15.11 -0.27
N ARG A 195 3.01 14.98 1.04
CA ARG A 195 3.88 15.56 2.06
C ARG A 195 4.86 14.53 2.59
N ASP A 196 5.64 13.95 1.68
CA ASP A 196 6.73 13.02 2.02
C ASP A 196 7.75 13.67 2.95
N ASP A 197 7.92 15.00 2.89
CA ASP A 197 8.79 15.77 3.78
C ASP A 197 8.43 15.58 5.27
N ILE A 198 7.13 15.53 5.59
CA ILE A 198 6.66 15.31 6.97
C ILE A 198 6.99 13.89 7.43
N VAL A 199 6.77 12.91 6.55
CA VAL A 199 6.98 11.49 6.85
C VAL A 199 8.48 11.20 7.01
N GLN A 200 9.29 11.62 6.05
CA GLN A 200 10.74 11.38 6.04
C GLN A 200 11.46 12.08 7.19
N ALA A 201 11.08 13.32 7.53
CA ALA A 201 11.66 14.01 8.68
C ALA A 201 11.40 13.26 10.00
N SER A 202 10.30 12.50 10.06
CA SER A 202 9.90 11.75 11.25
C SER A 202 10.60 10.39 11.39
N VAL A 203 10.97 9.77 10.25
CA VAL A 203 11.59 8.44 10.16
C VAL A 203 12.69 8.40 9.07
N PRO A 204 13.81 9.13 9.22
CA PRO A 204 14.78 9.33 8.14
C PRO A 204 15.49 8.05 7.66
N GLY A 205 15.49 6.98 8.47
CA GLY A 205 16.10 5.69 8.13
C GLY A 205 15.17 4.68 7.45
N ILE A 206 13.88 4.98 7.30
CA ILE A 206 12.89 4.03 6.78
C ILE A 206 12.10 4.69 5.65
N ASP A 207 12.15 4.09 4.45
CA ASP A 207 11.40 4.60 3.30
C ASP A 207 9.92 4.18 3.37
N LEU A 208 9.06 5.13 3.75
CA LEU A 208 7.60 4.98 3.76
C LEU A 208 6.91 5.66 2.58
N ARG A 209 7.67 6.17 1.59
CA ARG A 209 7.07 6.88 0.45
C ARG A 209 6.28 5.92 -0.44
N THR A 210 5.21 6.44 -1.03
CA THR A 210 4.40 5.68 -2.01
C THR A 210 5.02 5.64 -3.39
N SER A 211 5.75 6.69 -3.79
CA SER A 211 6.40 6.75 -5.09
C SER A 211 7.38 5.60 -5.33
N THR A 212 8.01 5.09 -4.25
CA THR A 212 8.96 3.98 -4.29
C THR A 212 8.34 2.67 -3.78
N PHE A 213 7.07 2.65 -3.37
CA PHE A 213 6.47 1.50 -2.68
C PHE A 213 6.41 0.24 -3.54
N ILE A 214 5.94 0.35 -4.79
CA ILE A 214 5.84 -0.83 -5.67
C ILE A 214 7.22 -1.35 -6.04
N ASP A 215 8.21 -0.47 -6.25
CA ASP A 215 9.59 -0.89 -6.51
C ASP A 215 10.14 -1.70 -5.32
N ARG A 216 9.98 -1.19 -4.08
CA ARG A 216 10.40 -1.93 -2.88
C ARG A 216 9.67 -3.27 -2.72
N MET A 217 8.38 -3.33 -3.08
CA MET A 217 7.60 -4.57 -3.06
C MET A 217 8.16 -5.59 -4.05
N VAL A 218 8.42 -5.17 -5.29
CA VAL A 218 8.98 -6.02 -6.34
C VAL A 218 10.39 -6.48 -5.98
N ASP A 219 11.24 -5.59 -5.47
CA ASP A 219 12.59 -5.93 -5.03
C ASP A 219 12.57 -6.95 -3.89
N THR A 220 11.68 -6.76 -2.92
CA THR A 220 11.49 -7.74 -1.83
C THR A 220 11.08 -9.09 -2.38
N PHE A 221 10.14 -9.11 -3.33
CA PHE A 221 9.69 -10.34 -3.97
C PHE A 221 10.86 -11.05 -4.69
N LYS A 222 11.59 -10.34 -5.55
CA LYS A 222 12.74 -10.86 -6.30
C LYS A 222 13.84 -11.39 -5.39
N SER A 223 14.11 -10.70 -4.28
CA SER A 223 15.13 -11.12 -3.31
C SER A 223 14.82 -12.47 -2.64
N ARG A 224 13.54 -12.83 -2.54
CA ARG A 224 13.06 -14.06 -1.88
C ARG A 224 12.81 -15.19 -2.86
N MET A 225 12.31 -14.85 -4.05
CA MET A 225 11.87 -15.80 -5.08
C MET A 225 12.86 -15.83 -6.24
N LEU A 226 14.12 -16.16 -5.95
CA LEU A 226 15.25 -16.07 -6.88
C LEU A 226 15.05 -16.81 -8.21
N PHE A 227 14.24 -17.88 -8.19
CA PHE A 227 13.99 -18.72 -9.36
C PHE A 227 12.66 -18.40 -10.07
N MET A 228 11.91 -17.40 -9.60
CA MET A 228 10.59 -17.08 -10.12
C MET A 228 10.60 -15.73 -10.83
N ASP A 229 10.61 -15.78 -12.17
CA ASP A 229 10.65 -14.60 -13.03
C ASP A 229 9.24 -14.03 -13.25
N VAL A 230 8.71 -13.36 -12.23
CA VAL A 230 7.35 -12.77 -12.26
C VAL A 230 7.33 -11.32 -12.67
N PHE A 231 8.30 -10.54 -12.20
CA PHE A 231 8.35 -9.10 -12.40
C PHE A 231 9.61 -8.72 -13.20
N ALA A 232 9.44 -7.83 -14.18
CA ALA A 232 10.54 -7.19 -14.92
C ALA A 232 11.37 -6.28 -14.01
#